data_AF-A0A0B0Q0K2-F1
#
_entry.id   AF-A0A0B0Q0K2-F1
#
_cell.length_a   1.000
_cell.length_b   1.000
_cell.length_c   1.000
_cell.angle_alpha   90.00
_cell.angle_beta   90.00
_cell.angle_gamma   90.00
#
_symmetry.space_group_name_H-M   'P 1'
#
loop_
_entity.id
_entity.type
_entity.pdbx_description
1 polymer ?
#
loop_
_entity_poly.entity_id
_entity_poly.type
_entity_poly.pdbx_seq_one_letter_code
_entity_poly.pdbx_strand_id
1 'polypeptide(L)'
;MESTYTIFLATVKENKDSPKLYPLISELCFELSRKKIQRLKDEHNIYNRLGELFELYAKALHEEGLKNTRALNSVIDGLLKASSYEQEAFLYKTIYEKEQLEKSIFHQKQHIRATLTQMFDTLEHHIESMQEETKLHALSALSDAKLKGIEMLGILHETTSEALLTTLEKGSDIVDTIYEITKNLSFQAISERELSKKRMMDISHTVISAAIEIADEDLGHAKDILEGTVNGVREGIAKAIDKFKNDLKFAPTEEIEGLLETDLTQLRKELLKVDEQF
;
A
#
# COMPACT_ATOMS: atom_id res chain seq x y z
N MET A 1 -21.01 35.47 -24.70
CA MET A 1 -21.56 35.78 -23.37
C MET A 1 -23.06 36.10 -23.45
N GLU A 2 -23.52 36.85 -24.47
CA GLU A 2 -24.95 37.21 -24.67
C GLU A 2 -25.93 36.03 -24.68
N SER A 3 -25.59 34.91 -25.33
CA SER A 3 -26.48 33.73 -25.33
C SER A 3 -26.65 33.11 -23.94
N THR A 4 -25.58 33.08 -23.13
CA THR A 4 -25.65 32.61 -21.74
C THR A 4 -26.51 33.52 -20.88
N TYR A 5 -26.35 34.83 -21.04
CA TYR A 5 -27.17 35.82 -20.35
C TYR A 5 -28.65 35.66 -20.67
N THR A 6 -28.98 35.59 -21.95
CA THR A 6 -30.36 35.49 -22.43
C THR A 6 -31.04 34.22 -21.95
N ILE A 7 -30.35 33.07 -22.04
CA ILE A 7 -30.87 31.78 -21.57
C ILE A 7 -31.09 31.79 -20.06
N PHE A 8 -30.10 32.28 -19.29
CA PHE A 8 -30.21 32.36 -17.84
C PHE A 8 -31.36 33.26 -17.40
N LEU A 9 -31.43 34.48 -17.94
CA LEU A 9 -32.46 35.47 -17.62
C LEU A 9 -33.87 34.94 -17.93
N ALA A 10 -34.07 34.38 -19.13
CA ALA A 10 -35.37 33.83 -19.54
C ALA A 10 -35.82 32.68 -18.63
N THR A 11 -34.93 31.73 -18.35
CA THR A 11 -35.25 30.56 -17.53
C THR A 11 -35.57 30.94 -16.08
N VAL A 12 -34.82 31.89 -15.51
CA VAL A 12 -35.06 32.39 -14.14
C VAL A 12 -36.40 33.14 -14.07
N LYS A 13 -36.70 33.96 -15.08
CA LYS A 13 -37.97 34.70 -15.17
C LYS A 13 -39.18 33.77 -15.23
N GLU A 14 -39.10 32.71 -16.04
CA GLU A 14 -40.18 31.71 -16.17
C GLU A 14 -40.44 30.93 -14.87
N ASN A 15 -39.44 30.82 -14.00
CA ASN A 15 -39.50 29.99 -12.80
C ASN A 15 -39.49 30.80 -11.49
N LYS A 16 -39.78 32.11 -11.57
CA LYS A 16 -39.65 33.06 -10.46
C LYS A 16 -40.41 32.66 -9.18
N ASP A 17 -41.59 32.07 -9.35
CA ASP A 17 -42.47 31.67 -8.24
C ASP A 17 -42.29 30.20 -7.85
N SER A 18 -41.32 29.50 -8.45
CA SER A 18 -41.08 28.09 -8.17
C SER A 18 -40.47 27.90 -6.78
N PRO A 19 -40.96 26.93 -5.98
CA PRO A 19 -40.32 26.57 -4.71
C PRO A 19 -38.90 25.99 -4.91
N LYS A 20 -38.55 25.61 -6.13
CA LYS A 20 -37.23 25.07 -6.52
C LYS A 20 -36.35 26.11 -7.23
N LEU A 21 -36.66 27.39 -7.15
CA LEU A 21 -35.91 28.46 -7.85
C LEU A 21 -34.41 28.41 -7.55
N TYR A 22 -34.00 28.27 -6.29
CA TYR A 22 -32.58 28.30 -5.92
C TYR A 22 -31.78 27.08 -6.41
N PRO A 23 -32.25 25.82 -6.21
CA PRO A 23 -31.66 24.66 -6.89
C PRO A 23 -31.59 24.80 -8.42
N LEU A 24 -32.63 25.37 -9.03
CA LEU A 24 -32.67 25.62 -10.48
C LEU A 24 -31.58 26.62 -10.91
N ILE A 25 -31.41 27.73 -10.18
CA ILE A 25 -30.36 28.72 -10.44
C ILE A 25 -28.99 28.05 -10.38
N SER A 26 -28.73 27.23 -9.37
CA SER A 26 -27.46 26.53 -9.20
C SER A 26 -27.17 25.59 -10.38
N GLU A 27 -28.13 24.74 -10.73
CA GLU A 27 -27.95 23.79 -11.83
C GLU A 27 -27.81 24.49 -13.20
N LEU A 28 -28.56 25.57 -13.42
CA LEU A 28 -28.46 26.35 -14.64
C LEU A 28 -27.11 27.07 -14.76
N CYS A 29 -26.62 27.65 -13.65
CA CYS A 29 -25.29 28.24 -13.59
C CYS A 29 -24.20 27.19 -13.85
N PHE A 30 -24.34 25.99 -13.29
CA PHE A 30 -23.43 24.88 -13.54
C PHE A 30 -23.36 24.53 -15.04
N GLU A 31 -24.49 24.21 -15.66
CA GLU A 31 -24.57 23.77 -17.06
C GLU A 31 -24.06 24.80 -18.05
N LEU A 32 -24.47 26.07 -17.87
CA LEU A 32 -24.07 27.15 -18.75
C LEU A 32 -22.59 27.48 -18.61
N SER A 33 -22.08 27.47 -17.36
CA SER A 33 -20.68 27.82 -17.09
C SER A 33 -19.74 26.72 -17.57
N ARG A 34 -20.07 25.45 -17.31
CA ARG A 34 -19.32 24.28 -17.79
C ARG A 34 -19.11 24.35 -19.31
N LYS A 35 -20.17 24.59 -20.07
CA LYS A 35 -20.09 24.73 -21.54
C LYS A 35 -19.18 25.87 -22.00
N LYS A 36 -19.02 26.92 -21.19
CA LYS A 36 -18.17 28.08 -21.51
C LYS A 36 -16.71 27.85 -21.15
N ILE A 37 -16.42 27.06 -20.13
CA ILE A 37 -15.05 26.79 -19.70
C ILE A 37 -14.43 25.53 -20.32
N GLN A 38 -15.24 24.58 -20.81
CA GLN A 38 -14.76 23.27 -21.33
C GLN A 38 -13.67 23.32 -22.42
N ARG A 39 -13.50 24.46 -23.12
CA ARG A 39 -12.51 24.62 -24.20
C ARG A 39 -11.27 25.39 -23.74
N LEU A 40 -11.29 25.93 -22.53
CA LEU A 40 -10.18 26.64 -21.93
C LEU A 40 -9.26 25.58 -21.29
N LYS A 41 -7.96 25.69 -21.56
CA LYS A 41 -6.95 24.74 -21.05
C LYS A 41 -6.15 25.29 -19.88
N ASP A 42 -6.24 26.58 -19.63
CA ASP A 42 -5.44 27.31 -18.68
C ASP A 42 -6.33 27.74 -17.50
N GLU A 43 -5.90 27.40 -16.29
CA GLU A 43 -6.67 27.63 -15.06
C GLU A 43 -6.95 29.11 -14.82
N HIS A 44 -5.97 29.98 -15.10
CA HIS A 44 -6.16 31.43 -14.96
C HIS A 44 -7.29 31.93 -15.87
N ASN A 45 -7.32 31.47 -17.13
CA ASN A 45 -8.40 31.80 -18.06
C ASN A 45 -9.76 31.20 -17.64
N ILE A 46 -9.77 30.01 -17.05
CA ILE A 46 -10.99 29.39 -16.51
C ILE A 46 -11.54 30.24 -15.36
N TYR A 47 -10.70 30.59 -14.37
CA TYR A 47 -11.12 31.38 -13.22
C TYR A 47 -11.57 32.78 -13.61
N ASN A 48 -10.85 33.45 -14.52
CA ASN A 48 -11.28 34.73 -15.07
C ASN A 48 -12.65 34.61 -15.75
N ARG A 49 -12.86 33.56 -16.57
CA ARG A 49 -14.15 33.33 -17.24
C ARG A 49 -15.29 33.07 -16.24
N LEU A 50 -15.03 32.33 -15.17
CA LEU A 50 -16.01 32.10 -14.10
C LEU A 50 -16.34 33.40 -13.35
N GLY A 51 -15.36 34.26 -13.14
CA GLY A 51 -15.57 35.61 -12.59
C GLY A 51 -16.49 36.47 -13.48
N GLU A 52 -16.22 36.51 -14.79
CA GLU A 52 -17.09 37.21 -15.75
C GLU A 52 -18.53 36.64 -15.77
N LEU A 53 -18.67 35.31 -15.64
CA LEU A 53 -19.97 34.65 -15.58
C LEU A 53 -20.71 34.96 -14.28
N PHE A 54 -20.02 35.05 -13.15
CA PHE A 54 -20.60 35.49 -11.89
C PHE A 54 -21.20 36.90 -12.00
N GLU A 55 -20.44 37.86 -12.54
CA GLU A 55 -20.91 39.22 -12.77
C GLU A 55 -22.16 39.24 -13.67
N LEU A 56 -22.13 38.44 -14.74
CA LEU A 56 -23.22 38.30 -15.70
C LEU A 56 -24.50 37.74 -15.06
N TYR A 57 -24.40 36.67 -14.27
CA TYR A 57 -25.55 36.08 -13.57
C TYR A 57 -26.08 37.00 -12.47
N ALA A 58 -25.20 37.67 -11.72
CA ALA A 58 -25.60 38.63 -10.70
C ALA A 58 -26.34 39.82 -11.30
N LYS A 59 -25.93 40.29 -12.49
CA LYS A 59 -26.66 41.31 -13.25
C LYS A 59 -28.05 40.82 -13.66
N ALA A 60 -28.17 39.62 -14.22
CA ALA A 60 -29.46 39.06 -14.61
C ALA A 60 -30.43 38.93 -13.42
N LEU A 61 -29.95 38.43 -12.28
CA LEU A 61 -30.74 38.36 -11.05
C LEU A 61 -31.17 39.72 -10.54
N HIS A 62 -30.34 40.75 -10.71
CA HIS A 62 -30.69 42.12 -10.35
C HIS A 62 -31.82 42.67 -11.22
N GLU A 63 -31.75 42.49 -12.54
CA GLU A 63 -32.77 42.96 -13.49
C GLU A 63 -34.14 42.31 -13.24
N GLU A 64 -34.18 41.05 -12.79
CA GLU A 64 -35.43 40.36 -12.42
C GLU A 64 -35.89 40.65 -10.97
N GLY A 65 -35.17 41.48 -10.21
CA GLY A 65 -35.48 41.78 -8.81
C GLY A 65 -35.32 40.59 -7.87
N LEU A 66 -34.49 39.61 -8.25
CA LEU A 66 -34.24 38.36 -7.52
C LEU A 66 -32.89 38.33 -6.80
N LYS A 67 -32.09 39.38 -6.92
CA LYS A 67 -30.80 39.50 -6.25
C LYS A 67 -30.96 39.53 -4.73
N ASN A 68 -30.64 38.41 -4.10
CA ASN A 68 -30.51 38.24 -2.65
C ASN A 68 -29.38 37.25 -2.35
N THR A 69 -28.95 37.17 -1.09
CA THR A 69 -27.85 36.29 -0.66
C THR A 69 -28.06 34.84 -1.06
N ARG A 70 -29.30 34.33 -0.95
CA ARG A 70 -29.61 32.94 -1.27
C ARG A 70 -29.47 32.65 -2.77
N ALA A 71 -29.92 33.57 -3.62
CA ALA A 71 -29.76 33.46 -5.08
C ALA A 71 -28.28 33.53 -5.47
N LEU A 72 -27.51 34.44 -4.87
CA LEU A 72 -26.08 34.56 -5.15
C LEU A 72 -25.29 33.33 -4.67
N ASN A 73 -25.65 32.74 -3.53
CA ASN A 73 -25.05 31.47 -3.08
C ASN A 73 -25.32 30.36 -4.09
N SER A 74 -26.54 30.24 -4.61
CA SER A 74 -26.84 29.24 -5.65
C SER A 74 -26.02 29.45 -6.93
N VAL A 75 -25.80 30.70 -7.34
CA VAL A 75 -24.89 31.02 -8.46
C VAL A 75 -23.47 30.55 -8.16
N ILE A 76 -22.95 30.88 -6.97
CA ILE A 76 -21.60 30.48 -6.52
C ILE A 76 -21.47 28.96 -6.50
N ASP A 77 -22.44 28.25 -5.93
CA ASP A 77 -22.47 26.78 -5.88
C ASP A 77 -22.41 26.18 -7.28
N GLY A 78 -23.19 26.73 -8.23
CA GLY A 78 -23.18 26.29 -9.62
C GLY A 78 -21.83 26.53 -10.32
N LEU A 79 -21.19 27.67 -10.05
CA LEU A 79 -19.87 28.00 -10.60
C LEU A 79 -18.77 27.11 -10.02
N LEU A 80 -18.78 26.87 -8.71
CA LEU A 80 -17.85 25.97 -8.04
C LEU A 80 -17.99 24.55 -8.58
N LYS A 81 -19.22 24.04 -8.67
CA LYS A 81 -19.51 22.74 -9.29
C LYS A 81 -19.00 22.67 -10.73
N ALA A 82 -19.16 23.75 -11.52
CA ALA A 82 -18.62 23.77 -12.89
C ALA A 82 -17.10 23.73 -12.92
N SER A 83 -16.44 24.41 -11.97
CA SER A 83 -14.98 24.48 -11.88
C SER A 83 -14.30 23.17 -11.47
N SER A 84 -14.99 22.33 -10.68
CA SER A 84 -14.45 21.08 -10.15
C SER A 84 -14.94 19.82 -10.86
N TYR A 85 -15.98 19.91 -11.70
CA TYR A 85 -16.65 18.75 -12.30
C TYR A 85 -15.70 17.81 -13.06
N GLU A 86 -14.80 18.35 -13.90
CA GLU A 86 -13.90 17.52 -14.69
C GLU A 86 -12.81 16.87 -13.82
N GLN A 87 -12.33 17.59 -12.80
CA GLN A 87 -11.35 17.11 -11.84
C GLN A 87 -11.95 16.01 -10.95
N GLU A 88 -13.18 16.18 -10.49
CA GLU A 88 -13.92 15.16 -9.73
C GLU A 88 -14.15 13.91 -10.59
N ALA A 89 -14.62 14.08 -11.83
CA ALA A 89 -14.80 12.95 -12.75
C ALA A 89 -13.48 12.22 -13.04
N PHE A 90 -12.39 12.96 -13.22
CA PHE A 90 -11.05 12.38 -13.41
C PHE A 90 -10.56 11.67 -12.14
N LEU A 91 -10.83 12.21 -10.95
CA LEU A 91 -10.52 11.57 -9.68
C LEU A 91 -11.24 10.23 -9.55
N TYR A 92 -12.56 10.19 -9.79
CA TYR A 92 -13.33 8.93 -9.74
C TYR A 92 -12.82 7.90 -10.75
N LYS A 93 -12.47 8.34 -11.95
CA LYS A 93 -11.84 7.47 -12.95
C LYS A 93 -10.51 6.91 -12.45
N THR A 94 -9.67 7.75 -11.86
CA THR A 94 -8.36 7.36 -11.31
C THR A 94 -8.53 6.36 -10.16
N ILE A 95 -9.52 6.57 -9.27
CA ILE A 95 -9.84 5.64 -8.18
C ILE A 95 -10.26 4.28 -8.76
N TYR A 96 -11.13 4.27 -9.77
CA TYR A 96 -11.53 3.03 -10.42
C TYR A 96 -10.36 2.30 -11.08
N GLU A 97 -9.47 3.03 -11.76
CA GLU A 97 -8.26 2.45 -12.35
C GLU A 97 -7.31 1.86 -11.29
N LYS A 98 -7.16 2.52 -10.13
CA LYS A 98 -6.42 2.00 -8.98
C LYS A 98 -6.99 0.65 -8.51
N GLU A 99 -8.31 0.56 -8.31
CA GLU A 99 -8.96 -0.68 -7.86
C GLU A 99 -8.76 -1.85 -8.87
N GLN A 100 -8.77 -1.54 -10.17
CA GLN A 100 -8.51 -2.56 -11.20
C GLN A 100 -7.05 -3.02 -11.18
N LEU A 101 -6.10 -2.10 -10.99
CA LEU A 101 -4.69 -2.43 -10.85
C LEU A 101 -4.44 -3.29 -9.61
N GLU A 102 -5.05 -2.96 -8.46
CA GLU A 102 -4.95 -3.75 -7.22
C GLU A 102 -5.45 -5.19 -7.43
N LYS A 103 -6.60 -5.36 -8.08
CA LYS A 103 -7.11 -6.69 -8.45
C LYS A 103 -6.16 -7.43 -9.37
N SER A 104 -5.61 -6.76 -10.38
CA SER A 104 -4.64 -7.36 -11.30
C SER A 104 -3.36 -7.79 -10.59
N ILE A 105 -2.85 -6.97 -9.66
CA ILE A 105 -1.68 -7.30 -8.83
C ILE A 105 -1.97 -8.54 -7.98
N PHE A 106 -3.13 -8.58 -7.33
CA PHE A 106 -3.55 -9.73 -6.52
C PHE A 106 -3.61 -11.02 -7.37
N HIS A 107 -4.28 -10.98 -8.52
CA HIS A 107 -4.36 -12.14 -9.41
C HIS A 107 -2.98 -12.57 -9.93
N GLN A 108 -2.10 -11.62 -10.26
CA GLN A 108 -0.74 -11.92 -10.70
C GLN A 108 0.08 -12.57 -9.59
N LYS A 109 -0.02 -12.09 -8.35
CA LYS A 109 0.61 -12.74 -7.18
C LYS A 109 0.13 -14.18 -7.05
N GLN A 110 -1.18 -14.42 -7.10
CA GLN A 110 -1.74 -15.78 -7.00
C GLN A 110 -1.28 -16.68 -8.15
N HIS A 111 -1.23 -16.17 -9.38
CA HIS A 111 -0.73 -16.92 -10.53
C HIS A 111 0.75 -17.29 -10.36
N ILE A 112 1.59 -16.38 -9.86
CA ILE A 112 3.01 -16.65 -9.56
C ILE A 112 3.12 -17.72 -8.46
N ARG A 113 2.31 -17.66 -7.39
CA ARG A 113 2.26 -18.67 -6.31
C ARG A 113 1.97 -20.06 -6.89
N ALA A 114 0.91 -20.17 -7.69
CA ALA A 114 0.52 -21.43 -8.32
C ALA A 114 1.61 -21.97 -9.26
N THR A 115 2.17 -21.10 -10.09
CA THR A 115 3.23 -21.47 -11.05
C THR A 115 4.49 -21.97 -10.35
N LEU A 116 4.96 -21.24 -9.32
CA LEU A 116 6.14 -21.64 -8.56
C LEU A 116 5.90 -22.97 -7.83
N THR A 117 4.74 -23.15 -7.20
CA THR A 117 4.37 -24.41 -6.53
C THR A 117 4.42 -25.58 -7.51
N GLN A 118 3.78 -25.44 -8.67
CA GLN A 118 3.78 -26.48 -9.71
C GLN A 118 5.20 -26.76 -10.25
N MET A 119 6.02 -25.73 -10.42
CA MET A 119 7.40 -25.90 -10.87
C MET A 119 8.23 -26.64 -9.82
N PHE A 120 8.05 -26.33 -8.55
CA PHE A 120 8.71 -27.01 -7.44
C PHE A 120 8.34 -28.49 -7.36
N ASP A 121 7.05 -28.83 -7.49
CA ASP A 121 6.58 -30.22 -7.52
C ASP A 121 7.17 -30.98 -8.72
N THR A 122 7.22 -30.32 -9.88
CA THR A 122 7.80 -30.90 -11.11
C THR A 122 9.30 -31.18 -10.94
N LEU A 123 10.04 -30.23 -10.35
CA LEU A 123 11.48 -30.40 -10.09
C LEU A 123 11.73 -31.52 -9.09
N GLU A 124 10.94 -31.60 -8.01
CA GLU A 124 11.06 -32.64 -6.99
C GLU A 124 10.87 -34.04 -7.60
N HIS A 125 9.84 -34.21 -8.43
CA HIS A 125 9.59 -35.46 -9.15
C HIS A 125 10.75 -35.89 -10.06
N HIS A 126 11.39 -34.94 -10.76
CA HIS A 126 12.56 -35.26 -11.57
C HIS A 126 13.80 -35.59 -10.74
N ILE A 127 14.02 -34.88 -9.63
CA ILE A 127 15.15 -35.11 -8.71
C ILE A 127 15.07 -36.50 -8.07
N GLU A 128 13.88 -37.02 -7.80
CA GLU A 128 13.70 -38.37 -7.26
C GLU A 128 14.33 -39.47 -8.11
N SER A 129 14.40 -39.26 -9.44
CA SER A 129 14.96 -40.19 -10.42
C SER A 129 16.47 -40.06 -10.65
N MET A 130 17.13 -39.12 -9.97
CA MET A 130 18.57 -38.86 -10.10
C MET A 130 19.43 -39.81 -9.25
N GLN A 131 20.74 -39.84 -9.54
CA GLN A 131 21.73 -40.57 -8.73
C GLN A 131 21.85 -39.96 -7.33
N GLU A 132 22.11 -40.79 -6.31
CA GLU A 132 22.02 -40.44 -4.88
C GLU A 132 22.84 -39.19 -4.50
N GLU A 133 24.08 -39.08 -4.98
CA GLU A 133 24.96 -37.93 -4.72
C GLU A 133 24.38 -36.62 -5.30
N THR A 134 23.93 -36.65 -6.56
CA THR A 134 23.30 -35.49 -7.21
C THR A 134 21.95 -35.14 -6.59
N LYS A 135 21.18 -36.16 -6.18
CA LYS A 135 19.86 -36.02 -5.57
C LYS A 135 19.91 -35.25 -4.25
N LEU A 136 20.88 -35.57 -3.38
CA LEU A 136 21.10 -34.85 -2.12
C LEU A 136 21.35 -33.36 -2.36
N HIS A 137 22.28 -33.01 -3.25
CA HIS A 137 22.58 -31.61 -3.57
C HIS A 137 21.40 -30.90 -4.25
N ALA A 138 20.71 -31.57 -5.16
CA ALA A 138 19.57 -31.00 -5.87
C ALA A 138 18.36 -30.75 -4.96
N LEU A 139 18.07 -31.65 -4.00
CA LEU A 139 17.02 -31.44 -3.01
C LEU A 139 17.35 -30.28 -2.07
N SER A 140 18.60 -30.13 -1.65
CA SER A 140 19.04 -28.97 -0.85
C SER A 140 18.84 -27.67 -1.63
N ALA A 141 19.30 -27.61 -2.89
CA ALA A 141 19.15 -26.42 -3.73
C ALA A 141 17.68 -26.11 -4.08
N LEU A 142 16.84 -27.14 -4.28
CA LEU A 142 15.41 -26.97 -4.52
C LEU A 142 14.71 -26.45 -3.26
N SER A 143 15.03 -27.04 -2.10
CA SER A 143 14.57 -26.53 -0.81
C SER A 143 14.93 -25.06 -0.70
N ASP A 144 16.16 -24.68 -1.08
CA ASP A 144 16.66 -23.30 -1.10
C ASP A 144 15.88 -22.36 -2.04
N ALA A 145 15.52 -22.84 -3.22
CA ALA A 145 14.66 -22.10 -4.14
C ALA A 145 13.23 -21.94 -3.61
N LYS A 146 12.64 -22.98 -2.97
CA LYS A 146 11.27 -22.97 -2.43
C LYS A 146 11.05 -21.84 -1.42
N LEU A 147 11.89 -21.72 -0.40
CA LEU A 147 11.70 -20.67 0.61
C LEU A 147 12.08 -19.26 0.12
N LYS A 148 13.01 -19.12 -0.86
CA LYS A 148 13.20 -17.83 -1.55
C LYS A 148 11.94 -17.43 -2.33
N GLY A 149 11.27 -18.41 -2.94
CA GLY A 149 9.95 -18.25 -3.54
C GLY A 149 8.90 -17.80 -2.52
N ILE A 150 8.78 -18.49 -1.38
CA ILE A 150 7.81 -18.18 -0.31
C ILE A 150 7.98 -16.75 0.24
N GLU A 151 9.22 -16.30 0.43
CA GLU A 151 9.54 -14.94 0.86
C GLU A 151 9.16 -13.91 -0.23
N MET A 152 9.45 -14.21 -1.51
CA MET A 152 9.07 -13.38 -2.66
C MET A 152 7.55 -13.35 -2.93
N LEU A 153 6.81 -14.32 -2.39
CA LEU A 153 5.35 -14.42 -2.49
C LEU A 153 4.61 -13.63 -1.40
N GLY A 154 5.34 -12.96 -0.50
CA GLY A 154 4.77 -12.08 0.53
C GLY A 154 4.14 -12.83 1.71
N ILE A 155 4.37 -14.14 1.86
CA ILE A 155 3.71 -14.96 2.90
C ILE A 155 4.09 -14.49 4.31
N LEU A 156 5.38 -14.21 4.53
CA LEU A 156 5.84 -13.70 5.83
C LEU A 156 5.23 -12.32 6.14
N HIS A 157 5.08 -11.47 5.12
CA HIS A 157 4.43 -10.17 5.25
C HIS A 157 2.94 -10.34 5.62
N GLU A 158 2.18 -11.13 4.85
CA GLU A 158 0.76 -11.42 5.09
C GLU A 158 0.54 -12.02 6.49
N THR A 159 1.35 -13.02 6.87
CA THR A 159 1.28 -13.68 8.19
C THR A 159 1.59 -12.72 9.32
N THR A 160 2.58 -11.83 9.14
CA THR A 160 2.91 -10.80 10.12
C THR A 160 1.75 -9.84 10.27
N SER A 161 1.22 -9.30 9.17
CA SER A 161 0.08 -8.36 9.20
C SER A 161 -1.15 -8.95 9.88
N GLU A 162 -1.54 -10.19 9.56
CA GLU A 162 -2.69 -10.85 10.20
C GLU A 162 -2.50 -11.04 11.72
N ALA A 163 -1.30 -11.44 12.15
CA ALA A 163 -0.99 -11.65 13.55
C ALA A 163 -1.00 -10.33 14.35
N LEU A 164 -0.50 -9.24 13.76
CA LEU A 164 -0.53 -7.90 14.35
C LEU A 164 -1.96 -7.37 14.46
N LEU A 165 -2.75 -7.47 13.38
CA LEU A 165 -4.18 -7.07 13.40
C LEU A 165 -4.97 -7.82 14.47
N THR A 166 -4.80 -9.14 14.54
CA THR A 166 -5.44 -9.99 15.58
C THR A 166 -5.06 -9.55 17.00
N THR A 167 -3.83 -9.06 17.18
CA THR A 167 -3.35 -8.58 18.48
C THR A 167 -4.03 -7.25 18.85
N LEU A 168 -4.12 -6.32 17.89
CA LEU A 168 -4.81 -5.05 18.07
C LEU A 168 -6.30 -5.23 18.38
N GLU A 169 -6.96 -6.18 17.72
CA GLU A 169 -8.37 -6.53 17.98
C GLU A 169 -8.63 -7.04 19.40
N LYS A 170 -7.65 -7.71 20.02
CA LYS A 170 -7.76 -8.26 21.39
C LYS A 170 -7.47 -7.22 22.47
N GLY A 171 -6.71 -6.17 22.16
CA GLY A 171 -6.63 -4.92 22.94
C GLY A 171 -5.92 -4.98 24.30
N SER A 172 -5.21 -6.07 24.65
CA SER A 172 -4.42 -6.16 25.89
C SER A 172 -2.98 -6.52 25.61
N ASP A 173 -2.04 -5.85 26.29
CA ASP A 173 -0.60 -6.12 26.24
C ASP A 173 -0.01 -6.13 24.82
N ILE A 174 -0.35 -5.07 24.05
CA ILE A 174 -0.01 -4.92 22.62
C ILE A 174 1.50 -5.04 22.39
N VAL A 175 2.32 -4.28 23.13
CA VAL A 175 3.78 -4.26 22.95
C VAL A 175 4.39 -5.65 23.17
N ASP A 176 4.08 -6.28 24.30
CA ASP A 176 4.65 -7.58 24.67
C ASP A 176 4.17 -8.70 23.76
N THR A 177 2.90 -8.67 23.35
CA THR A 177 2.34 -9.68 22.43
C THR A 177 2.95 -9.54 21.04
N ILE A 178 3.05 -8.33 20.51
CA ILE A 178 3.72 -8.05 19.23
C ILE A 178 5.20 -8.43 19.30
N TYR A 179 5.88 -8.12 20.41
CA TYR A 179 7.26 -8.54 20.65
C TYR A 179 7.42 -10.06 20.57
N GLU A 180 6.59 -10.83 21.27
CA GLU A 180 6.64 -12.29 21.26
C GLU A 180 6.35 -12.87 19.87
N ILE A 181 5.34 -12.34 19.17
CA ILE A 181 4.97 -12.78 17.81
C ILE A 181 6.12 -12.53 16.85
N THR A 182 6.61 -11.30 16.75
CA THR A 182 7.63 -10.89 15.79
C THR A 182 8.98 -11.55 16.10
N LYS A 183 9.33 -11.73 17.38
CA LYS A 183 10.47 -12.56 17.80
C LYS A 183 10.38 -13.98 17.27
N ASN A 184 9.24 -14.64 17.48
CA ASN A 184 9.08 -16.04 17.08
C ASN A 184 9.06 -16.18 15.56
N LEU A 185 8.35 -15.29 14.85
CA LEU A 185 8.33 -15.25 13.39
C LEU A 185 9.73 -15.02 12.81
N SER A 186 10.47 -14.01 13.28
CA SER A 186 11.83 -13.75 12.82
C SER A 186 12.78 -14.89 13.17
N PHE A 187 12.72 -15.43 14.39
CA PHE A 187 13.57 -16.56 14.79
C PHE A 187 13.32 -17.79 13.91
N GLN A 188 12.06 -18.19 13.74
CA GLN A 188 11.69 -19.36 12.94
C GLN A 188 12.09 -19.15 11.49
N ALA A 189 11.68 -18.02 10.90
CA ALA A 189 11.96 -17.73 9.51
C ALA A 189 13.48 -17.62 9.25
N ILE A 190 14.29 -17.09 10.17
CA ILE A 190 15.75 -17.10 10.03
C ILE A 190 16.30 -18.53 10.18
N SER A 191 15.86 -19.26 11.21
CA SER A 191 16.44 -20.55 11.65
C SER A 191 16.00 -21.77 10.84
N GLU A 192 15.05 -21.62 9.92
CA GLU A 192 14.63 -22.66 8.97
C GLU A 192 15.73 -23.08 7.99
N ARG A 193 16.84 -22.34 7.90
CA ARG A 193 17.95 -22.57 6.96
C ARG A 193 19.31 -22.17 7.52
N GLU A 194 20.35 -22.38 6.70
CA GLU A 194 21.69 -21.86 6.93
C GLU A 194 21.68 -20.34 7.12
N LEU A 195 22.33 -19.92 8.20
CA LEU A 195 22.30 -18.56 8.69
C LEU A 195 23.24 -17.68 7.85
N SER A 196 22.72 -16.59 7.30
CA SER A 196 23.51 -15.59 6.58
C SER A 196 23.08 -14.18 6.95
N LYS A 197 24.01 -13.20 6.83
CA LYS A 197 23.71 -11.78 7.06
C LYS A 197 22.54 -11.31 6.20
N LYS A 198 22.55 -11.68 4.92
CA LYS A 198 21.51 -11.29 3.97
C LYS A 198 20.13 -11.78 4.41
N ARG A 199 20.00 -13.04 4.84
CA ARG A 199 18.73 -13.61 5.33
C ARG A 199 18.19 -12.85 6.53
N MET A 200 19.05 -12.55 7.51
CA MET A 200 18.64 -11.79 8.68
C MET A 200 18.08 -10.42 8.28
N MET A 201 18.71 -9.73 7.33
CA MET A 201 18.24 -8.44 6.83
C MET A 201 16.93 -8.54 6.04
N ASP A 202 16.81 -9.49 5.12
CA ASP A 202 15.61 -9.66 4.26
C ASP A 202 14.36 -10.01 5.10
N ILE A 203 14.51 -10.91 6.08
CA ILE A 203 13.44 -11.26 7.04
C ILE A 203 13.07 -10.07 7.92
N SER A 204 14.07 -9.36 8.46
CA SER A 204 13.84 -8.18 9.31
C SER A 204 13.09 -7.09 8.55
N HIS A 205 13.51 -6.81 7.31
CA HIS A 205 12.87 -5.84 6.45
C HIS A 205 11.40 -6.22 6.20
N THR A 206 11.12 -7.49 5.92
CA THR A 206 9.76 -7.97 5.64
C THR A 206 8.83 -7.80 6.84
N VAL A 207 9.27 -8.22 8.04
CA VAL A 207 8.46 -8.11 9.27
C VAL A 207 8.26 -6.65 9.69
N ILE A 208 9.32 -5.82 9.61
CA ILE A 208 9.24 -4.40 9.96
C ILE A 208 8.35 -3.63 8.97
N SER A 209 8.43 -3.94 7.67
CA SER A 209 7.58 -3.28 6.67
C SER A 209 6.10 -3.55 6.89
N ALA A 210 5.74 -4.81 7.19
CA ALA A 210 4.37 -5.16 7.56
C ALA A 210 3.88 -4.36 8.79
N ALA A 211 4.71 -4.23 9.82
CA ALA A 211 4.36 -3.46 11.01
C ALA A 211 4.22 -1.95 10.74
N ILE A 212 5.04 -1.38 9.84
CA ILE A 212 4.91 0.04 9.43
C ILE A 212 3.57 0.26 8.74
N GLU A 213 3.17 -0.62 7.83
CA GLU A 213 1.87 -0.51 7.15
C GLU A 213 0.70 -0.53 8.14
N ILE A 214 0.73 -1.43 9.13
CA ILE A 214 -0.30 -1.49 10.17
C ILE A 214 -0.25 -0.26 11.10
N ALA A 215 0.95 0.24 11.44
CA ALA A 215 1.12 1.42 12.29
C ALA A 215 0.63 2.71 11.61
N ASP A 216 0.79 2.82 10.28
CA ASP A 216 0.26 3.92 9.50
C ASP A 216 -1.28 3.90 9.46
N GLU A 217 -1.89 2.72 9.51
CA GLU A 217 -3.34 2.54 9.58
C GLU A 217 -3.90 2.76 11.00
N ASP A 218 -3.18 2.35 12.04
CA ASP A 218 -3.54 2.54 13.47
C ASP A 218 -2.56 3.48 14.19
N LEU A 219 -2.72 4.77 13.94
CA LEU A 219 -1.93 5.83 14.58
C LEU A 219 -2.03 5.83 16.11
N GLY A 220 -3.09 5.24 16.70
CA GLY A 220 -3.28 5.16 18.14
C GLY A 220 -2.30 4.23 18.82
N HIS A 221 -1.92 3.15 18.14
CA HIS A 221 -0.99 2.13 18.64
C HIS A 221 0.34 2.10 17.87
N ALA A 222 0.57 3.02 16.93
CA ALA A 222 1.76 3.04 16.07
C ALA A 222 3.08 2.89 16.83
N LYS A 223 3.24 3.61 17.95
CA LYS A 223 4.45 3.49 18.78
C LYS A 223 4.60 2.09 19.34
N ASP A 224 3.52 1.53 19.89
CA ASP A 224 3.52 0.23 20.55
C ASP A 224 3.78 -0.91 19.55
N ILE A 225 3.20 -0.80 18.36
CA ILE A 225 3.41 -1.72 17.23
C ILE A 225 4.89 -1.74 16.82
N LEU A 226 5.47 -0.57 16.58
CA LEU A 226 6.85 -0.45 16.12
C LEU A 226 7.85 -0.85 17.21
N GLU A 227 7.61 -0.44 18.46
CA GLU A 227 8.45 -0.79 19.60
C GLU A 227 8.47 -2.31 19.85
N GLY A 228 7.30 -2.95 19.88
CA GLY A 228 7.20 -4.40 20.00
C GLY A 228 7.89 -5.11 18.84
N THR A 229 7.64 -4.66 17.60
CA THR A 229 8.18 -5.30 16.40
C THR A 229 9.70 -5.22 16.31
N VAL A 230 10.29 -4.02 16.47
CA VAL A 230 11.74 -3.83 16.35
C VAL A 230 12.48 -4.65 17.41
N ASN A 231 12.00 -4.62 18.66
CA ASN A 231 12.59 -5.39 19.73
C ASN A 231 12.43 -6.90 19.51
N GLY A 232 11.27 -7.34 19.01
CA GLY A 232 11.01 -8.74 18.72
C GLY A 232 11.90 -9.27 17.61
N VAL A 233 11.97 -8.56 16.48
CA VAL A 233 12.87 -8.89 15.35
C VAL A 233 14.33 -9.00 15.82
N ARG A 234 14.81 -8.02 16.60
CA ARG A 234 16.18 -8.03 17.15
C ARG A 234 16.45 -9.27 17.99
N GLU A 235 15.53 -9.61 18.90
CA GLU A 235 15.65 -10.81 19.73
C GLU A 235 15.58 -12.09 18.91
N GLY A 236 14.71 -12.13 17.88
CA GLY A 236 14.60 -13.27 16.97
C GLY A 236 15.90 -13.56 16.23
N ILE A 237 16.58 -12.51 15.77
CA ILE A 237 17.93 -12.59 15.18
C ILE A 237 18.94 -13.12 16.21
N ALA A 238 18.99 -12.54 17.40
CA ALA A 238 19.92 -12.95 18.45
C ALA A 238 19.78 -14.45 18.78
N LYS A 239 18.54 -14.93 18.92
CA LYS A 239 18.25 -16.35 19.14
C LYS A 239 18.68 -17.24 17.99
N ALA A 240 18.51 -16.79 16.74
CA ALA A 240 18.95 -17.56 15.58
C ALA A 240 20.48 -17.68 15.53
N ILE A 241 21.19 -16.59 15.85
CA ILE A 241 22.65 -16.58 15.96
C ILE A 241 23.12 -17.50 17.09
N ASP A 242 22.47 -17.46 18.25
CA ASP A 242 22.85 -18.30 19.38
C ASP A 242 22.56 -19.79 19.14
N LYS A 243 21.45 -20.11 18.47
CA LYS A 243 21.18 -21.46 17.96
C LYS A 243 22.31 -21.92 17.04
N PHE A 244 22.67 -21.12 16.04
CA PHE A 244 23.76 -21.44 15.11
C PHE A 244 25.11 -21.65 15.82
N LYS A 245 25.47 -20.79 16.78
CA LYS A 245 26.67 -20.96 17.61
C LYS A 245 26.65 -22.28 18.39
N ASN A 246 25.49 -22.69 18.89
CA ASN A 246 25.35 -23.96 19.62
C ASN A 246 25.44 -25.15 18.67
N ASP A 247 24.77 -25.11 17.52
CA ASP A 247 24.83 -26.16 16.50
C ASP A 247 26.27 -26.41 16.05
N LEU A 248 27.07 -25.34 15.85
CA LEU A 248 28.50 -25.44 15.55
C LEU A 248 29.35 -26.07 16.66
N LYS A 249 29.00 -25.86 17.94
CA LYS A 249 29.77 -26.42 19.07
C LYS A 249 29.59 -27.93 19.22
N PHE A 250 28.48 -28.47 18.71
CA PHE A 250 28.12 -29.88 18.86
C PHE A 250 28.18 -30.67 17.55
N ALA A 251 28.65 -30.06 16.46
CA ALA A 251 28.87 -30.73 15.18
C ALA A 251 30.05 -31.71 15.23
N PRO A 252 29.95 -32.92 14.65
CA PRO A 252 31.06 -33.87 14.51
C PRO A 252 32.22 -33.26 13.71
N THR A 253 33.46 -33.55 14.11
CA THR A 253 34.68 -32.96 13.52
C THR A 253 34.80 -33.18 12.00
N GLU A 254 34.24 -34.27 11.46
CA GLU A 254 34.24 -34.63 10.04
C GLU A 254 33.30 -33.74 9.19
N GLU A 255 32.22 -33.20 9.76
CA GLU A 255 31.33 -32.23 9.07
C GLU A 255 31.91 -30.81 9.05
N ILE A 256 32.74 -30.49 10.05
CA ILE A 256 33.46 -29.22 10.15
C ILE A 256 34.57 -29.15 9.08
N GLU A 257 35.25 -30.26 8.78
CA GLU A 257 36.29 -30.34 7.74
C GLU A 257 35.77 -30.13 6.31
N GLY A 258 34.50 -30.44 6.02
CA GLY A 258 33.87 -30.14 4.72
C GLY A 258 33.49 -28.66 4.53
N LEU A 259 33.33 -27.89 5.62
CA LEU A 259 33.06 -26.44 5.64
C LEU A 259 34.33 -25.58 5.75
N LEU A 260 35.49 -26.22 5.96
CA LEU A 260 36.75 -25.57 6.27
C LEU A 260 37.49 -25.17 4.98
N GLU A 261 37.32 -23.91 4.58
CA GLU A 261 38.46 -22.98 4.54
C GLU A 261 38.02 -21.53 4.23
N THR A 262 36.84 -21.30 3.65
CA THR A 262 36.44 -19.93 3.23
C THR A 262 35.18 -19.39 3.90
N ASP A 263 34.11 -20.20 4.05
CA ASP A 263 32.80 -19.66 4.46
C ASP A 263 32.66 -19.38 5.96
N LEU A 264 33.19 -20.23 6.86
CA LEU A 264 33.08 -20.00 8.31
C LEU A 264 33.88 -18.78 8.79
N THR A 265 35.06 -18.54 8.20
CA THR A 265 35.90 -17.38 8.54
C THR A 265 35.24 -16.08 8.09
N GLN A 266 34.59 -16.11 6.93
CA GLN A 266 33.86 -14.97 6.38
C GLN A 266 32.57 -14.70 7.14
N LEU A 267 31.78 -15.74 7.43
CA LEU A 267 30.56 -15.65 8.23
C LEU A 267 30.85 -15.14 9.65
N ARG A 268 31.92 -15.62 10.30
CA ARG A 268 32.36 -15.13 11.61
C ARG A 268 32.73 -13.63 11.56
N LYS A 269 33.42 -13.20 10.51
CA LYS A 269 33.80 -11.79 10.30
C LYS A 269 32.61 -10.90 9.98
N GLU A 270 31.60 -11.45 9.30
CA GLU A 270 30.35 -10.76 9.01
C GLU A 270 29.47 -10.61 10.27
N LEU A 271 29.33 -11.68 11.07
CA LEU A 271 28.56 -11.70 12.31
C LEU A 271 29.15 -10.76 13.38
N LEU A 272 30.48 -10.69 13.50
CA LEU A 272 31.14 -9.75 14.42
C LEU A 272 30.86 -8.27 14.08
N LYS A 273 30.46 -7.97 12.85
CA LYS A 273 30.10 -6.61 12.40
C LYS A 273 28.60 -6.34 12.47
N VAL A 274 27.77 -7.35 12.75
CA VAL A 274 26.33 -7.16 12.90
C VAL A 274 26.03 -6.44 14.22
N ASP A 275 26.76 -6.76 15.29
CA ASP A 275 26.66 -6.08 16.59
C ASP A 275 27.06 -4.59 16.53
N GLU A 276 27.84 -4.17 15.54
CA GLU A 276 28.26 -2.77 15.33
C GLU A 276 27.23 -1.93 14.55
N GLN A 277 26.18 -2.56 14.01
CA GLN A 277 25.20 -1.92 13.11
C GLN A 277 23.79 -1.79 13.71
N PHE A 278 23.62 -2.16 14.99
CA PHE A 278 22.39 -1.98 15.76
C PHE A 278 22.59 -0.99 16.90
#